data_AF-A0A925PGJ1-F1
#
_entry.id   AF-A0A925PGJ1-F1
#
_cell.length_a   1.000
_cell.length_b   1.000
_cell.length_c   1.000
_cell.angle_alpha   90.00
_cell.angle_beta   90.00
_cell.angle_gamma   90.00
#
_symmetry.space_group_name_H-M   'P 1'
#
loop_
_entity.id
_entity.type
_entity.pdbx_description
1 polymer ?
#
loop_
_entity_poly.entity_id
_entity_poly.type
_entity_poly.pdbx_seq_one_letter_code
_entity_poly.pdbx_strand_id
1 'polypeptide(L)' 'VDYTIDGYPGRMFSGTVYEVGMATNSIFALIPTENASGNFTKVTQRVPIKISLPEDADGAVFRPGMQAVVDIHLQ' A
#
# COMPACT_ATOMS: atom_id res chain seq x y z
N VAL A 1 -0.29 12.39 -2.03
CA VAL A 1 0.46 11.23 -1.49
C VAL A 1 1.90 11.51 -1.77
N ASP A 2 2.76 11.38 -0.77
CA ASP A 2 4.20 11.55 -0.95
C ASP A 2 4.88 10.21 -0.72
N TYR A 3 5.89 9.91 -1.51
CA TYR A 3 6.60 8.64 -1.39
C TYR A 3 8.04 8.74 -1.86
N THR A 4 8.86 7.87 -1.28
CA THR A 4 10.25 7.66 -1.68
C THR A 4 10.41 6.25 -2.24
N ILE A 5 11.35 6.08 -3.16
CA ILE A 5 11.67 4.78 -3.78
C ILE A 5 13.11 4.43 -3.45
N ASP A 6 13.36 3.18 -3.07
CA ASP A 6 14.68 2.67 -2.72
C ASP A 6 15.76 2.92 -3.79
N GLY A 7 15.40 2.82 -5.07
CA GLY A 7 16.27 3.12 -6.20
C GLY A 7 16.62 4.61 -6.39
N TYR A 8 15.96 5.52 -5.68
CA TYR A 8 16.17 6.98 -5.77
C TYR A 8 16.32 7.64 -4.38
N PRO A 9 17.40 7.36 -3.64
CA PRO A 9 17.60 7.93 -2.30
C PRO A 9 17.58 9.47 -2.31
N GLY A 10 16.84 10.06 -1.37
CA GLY A 10 16.74 11.51 -1.23
C GLY A 10 15.82 12.20 -2.24
N ARG A 11 15.19 11.46 -3.17
CA ARG A 11 14.16 12.00 -4.05
C ARG A 11 12.78 11.76 -3.44
N MET A 12 11.97 12.81 -3.40
CA MET A 12 10.57 12.74 -3.03
C MET A 12 9.72 12.78 -4.30
N PHE A 13 8.77 11.86 -4.40
CA PHE A 13 7.79 11.83 -5.47
C PHE A 13 6.39 12.10 -4.90
N SER A 14 5.56 12.76 -5.69
CA SER A 14 4.17 13.01 -5.34
C SER A 14 3.23 12.33 -6.34
N GLY A 15 2.17 11.75 -5.80
CA GLY A 15 1.15 11.07 -6.58
C GLY A 15 -0.24 11.16 -5.93
N THR A 16 -1.19 10.50 -6.56
CA THR A 16 -2.59 10.41 -6.12
C THR A 16 -2.97 8.97 -5.85
N VAL A 17 -3.83 8.74 -4.85
CA VAL A 17 -4.46 7.41 -4.67
C VAL A 17 -5.51 7.29 -5.76
N TYR A 18 -5.27 6.41 -6.75
CA TYR A 18 -6.18 6.23 -7.88
C TYR A 18 -7.24 5.16 -7.60
N GLU A 19 -6.92 4.18 -6.76
CA GLU A 19 -7.85 3.11 -6.42
C GLU A 19 -7.57 2.61 -5.00
N VAL A 20 -8.67 2.36 -4.29
CA VAL A 20 -8.68 1.69 -2.99
C VAL A 20 -9.48 0.41 -3.18
N GLY A 21 -8.87 -0.73 -2.88
CA GLY A 21 -9.52 -2.02 -3.03
C GLY A 21 -10.81 -2.11 -2.20
N MET A 22 -11.86 -2.66 -2.80
CA MET A 22 -13.19 -2.78 -2.17
C MET A 22 -13.26 -3.85 -1.07
N ALA A 23 -12.24 -4.68 -0.96
CA ALA A 23 -12.17 -5.79 -0.02
C ALA A 23 -10.76 -5.93 0.54
N THR A 24 -10.69 -6.31 1.82
CA THR A 24 -9.45 -6.76 2.42
C THR A 24 -9.15 -8.18 1.95
N ASN A 25 -7.87 -8.56 1.82
CA ASN A 25 -7.48 -9.93 1.42
C ASN A 25 -7.95 -11.04 2.40
N SER A 26 -8.69 -10.69 3.46
CA SER A 26 -9.12 -11.57 4.54
C SER A 26 -10.47 -12.27 4.32
N ILE A 27 -11.28 -11.87 3.33
CA ILE A 27 -12.59 -12.50 3.06
C ILE A 27 -12.51 -13.80 2.24
N PHE A 28 -11.33 -14.20 1.75
CA PHE A 28 -11.14 -15.43 0.95
C PHE A 28 -10.48 -16.58 1.72
N ALA A 29 -10.40 -16.51 3.06
CA ALA A 29 -9.92 -17.64 3.85
C ALA A 29 -10.94 -18.80 3.81
N LEU A 30 -10.53 -19.96 3.27
CA LEU A 30 -11.34 -21.18 3.19
C LEU A 30 -11.79 -21.72 4.56
N ILE A 31 -11.13 -21.30 5.65
CA ILE A 31 -11.48 -21.66 7.02
C ILE A 31 -11.42 -20.38 7.87
N PRO A 32 -12.56 -19.85 8.35
CA PRO A 32 -12.53 -18.84 9.40
C PRO A 32 -11.93 -19.47 10.66
N THR A 33 -10.95 -18.81 11.27
CA THR A 33 -10.43 -19.25 12.57
C THR A 33 -11.49 -18.96 13.63
N GLU A 34 -12.35 -19.95 13.92
CA GLU A 34 -13.20 -19.91 15.11
C GLU A 34 -12.33 -20.07 16.36
N ASN A 35 -11.90 -18.94 16.92
CA ASN A 35 -11.22 -18.93 18.20
C ASN A 35 -12.28 -18.85 19.33
N ALA A 36 -12.86 -20.01 19.69
CA ALA A 36 -13.85 -20.17 20.77
C ALA A 36 -13.28 -19.97 22.20
N SER A 37 -12.31 -19.06 22.38
CA SER A 37 -11.59 -18.88 23.65
C SER A 37 -11.37 -17.41 24.06
N GLY A 38 -12.03 -16.46 23.38
CA GLY A 38 -12.01 -15.05 23.80
C GLY A 38 -10.66 -14.33 23.67
N ASN A 39 -9.70 -14.89 22.93
CA ASN A 39 -8.43 -14.22 22.64
C ASN A 39 -8.50 -13.53 21.27
N PHE A 40 -8.52 -12.20 21.28
CA PHE A 40 -8.59 -11.38 20.08
C PHE A 40 -7.19 -11.19 19.48
N THR A 41 -6.78 -12.06 18.55
CA THR A 41 -5.62 -11.73 17.70
C THR A 41 -6.06 -10.68 16.69
N LYS A 42 -5.58 -9.44 16.85
CA LYS A 42 -5.82 -8.35 15.89
C LYS A 42 -5.16 -8.70 14.55
N VAL A 43 -5.87 -9.38 13.68
CA VAL A 43 -5.43 -9.63 12.31
C VAL A 43 -5.53 -8.31 11.55
N THR A 44 -4.39 -7.77 11.11
CA THR A 44 -4.39 -6.55 10.31
C THR A 44 -4.90 -6.89 8.92
N GLN A 45 -6.14 -6.50 8.63
CA GLN A 45 -6.70 -6.64 7.31
C GLN A 45 -6.10 -5.56 6.39
N ARG A 46 -5.27 -5.97 5.43
CA ARG A 46 -4.64 -5.04 4.48
C ARG A 46 -5.61 -4.77 3.32
N VAL A 47 -5.87 -3.49 3.09
CA VAL A 47 -6.60 -3.01 1.91
C VAL A 47 -5.56 -2.70 0.83
N PRO A 48 -5.63 -3.31 -0.36
CA PRO A 48 -4.73 -2.95 -1.43
C PRO A 48 -5.04 -1.53 -1.89
N ILE A 49 -4.01 -0.73 -2.06
CA ILE A 49 -4.10 0.62 -2.61
C ILE A 49 -3.21 0.73 -3.82
N LYS A 50 -3.54 1.71 -4.63
CA LYS A 50 -3.01 1.86 -5.97
C LYS A 50 -2.74 3.35 -6.14
N ILE A 51 -1.48 3.69 -6.33
CA ILE A 51 -0.97 5.07 -6.34
C ILE A 51 -0.42 5.37 -7.72
N SER A 52 -0.72 6.56 -8.25
CA SER A 52 -0.20 7.01 -9.53
C SER A 52 1.30 7.27 -9.45
N LEU A 53 2.01 6.99 -10.54
CA LEU A 53 3.37 7.50 -10.73
C LEU A 53 3.34 9.03 -10.86
N PRO A 54 4.48 9.73 -10.63
CA PRO A 54 4.50 11.17 -10.76
C PRO A 54 4.40 11.54 -12.24
N GLU A 55 3.73 12.66 -12.56
CA GLU A 55 3.60 13.12 -13.95
C GLU A 55 4.95 13.50 -14.55
N ASP A 56 5.82 14.11 -13.74
CA ASP A 56 7.23 14.34 -14.07
C ASP A 56 8.11 13.47 -13.16
N ALA A 57 8.82 12.54 -13.79
CA ALA A 57 9.72 11.63 -13.10
C ALA A 57 11.14 12.18 -12.97
N ASP A 58 11.47 13.35 -13.53
CA ASP A 58 12.82 13.93 -13.54
C ASP A 58 13.90 12.90 -13.96
N GLY A 59 13.62 12.21 -15.08
CA GLY A 59 14.46 11.15 -15.63
C GLY A 59 14.46 9.82 -14.85
N ALA A 60 13.64 9.68 -13.80
CA ALA A 60 13.48 8.42 -13.08
C ALA A 60 12.70 7.40 -13.92
N VAL A 61 13.15 6.15 -13.88
CA VAL A 61 12.56 4.99 -14.56
C VAL A 61 12.18 3.96 -13.51
N PHE A 62 10.88 3.85 -13.23
CA PHE A 62 10.35 2.90 -12.27
C PHE A 62 10.32 1.48 -12.84
N ARG A 63 10.70 0.49 -12.03
CA ARG A 63 10.70 -0.92 -12.42
C ARG A 63 9.91 -1.76 -11.42
N PRO A 64 9.24 -2.83 -11.88
CA PRO A 64 8.60 -3.78 -10.97
C PRO A 64 9.58 -4.35 -9.96
N GLY A 65 9.15 -4.45 -8.69
CA GLY A 65 9.96 -4.98 -7.59
C GLY A 65 10.70 -3.92 -6.76
N MET A 66 10.69 -2.65 -7.17
CA MET A 66 11.17 -1.55 -6.33
C MET A 66 10.32 -1.40 -5.07
N GLN A 67 10.95 -1.04 -3.96
CA GLN A 67 10.25 -0.76 -2.71
C GLN A 67 9.97 0.73 -2.55
N ALA A 68 8.81 1.03 -1.97
CA ALA A 68 8.38 2.38 -1.71
C ALA A 68 8.06 2.57 -0.23
N VAL A 69 8.43 3.71 0.33
CA VAL A 69 7.87 4.22 1.59
C VAL A 69 6.88 5.31 1.22
N VAL A 70 5.64 5.16 1.68
CA VAL A 70 4.50 5.97 1.23
C VAL A 70 3.81 6.62 2.43
N ASP A 71 3.62 7.94 2.34
CA ASP A 71 2.83 8.75 3.25
C ASP A 71 1.54 9.21 2.58
N ILE A 72 0.40 8.78 3.14
CA ILE A 72 -0.94 9.11 2.65
C ILE A 72 -1.54 10.17 3.55
N HIS A 73 -1.73 11.36 3.00
CA HIS A 73 -2.41 12.46 3.70
C HIS A 73 -3.92 12.24 3.66
N LEU A 74 -4.54 12.24 4.84
CA LEU A 74 -5.99 12.27 5.01
C LEU A 74 -6.45 13.73 5.02
N GLN A 75 -7.61 14.01 4.42
CA GLN A 75 -8.27 15.32 4.54
C GLN A 75 -8.96 15.47 5.89
#